data_AF-A0A163JRZ6-F1
#
_entry.id   AF-A0A163JRZ6-F1
#
_cell.length_a   1.000
_cell.length_b   1.000
_cell.length_c   1.000
_cell.angle_alpha   90.00
_cell.angle_beta   90.00
_cell.angle_gamma   90.00
#
_symmetry.space_group_name_H-M   'P 1'
#
loop_
_entity.id
_entity.type
_entity.pdbx_description
1 polymer ?
#
loop_
_entity_poly.entity_id
_entity_poly.type
_entity_poly.pdbx_seq_one_letter_code
_entity_poly.pdbx_strand_id
1 'polypeptide(L)'
;MTVPPPFSVTVHPFTSPTPNTCAYERGDSSSHNALIFVGGLTSGPHTALVLLDTVFGAISDAKLGYSIWEFRMRSSFTGFGYSSLADDVEDIAALVRYLKGLGKEKVVLMGSSTGAVLPDVIPIERD
;
A
#
# COMPACT_ATOMS: atom_id res chain seq x y z
N MET A 1 3.48 25.68 7.75
CA MET A 1 3.13 24.41 7.10
C MET A 1 1.66 24.47 6.77
N THR A 2 1.29 24.43 5.49
CA THR A 2 -0.11 24.41 5.05
C THR A 2 -0.66 23.01 5.23
N VAL A 3 -1.77 22.87 5.94
CA VAL A 3 -2.48 21.60 6.05
C VAL A 3 -3.05 21.26 4.67
N PRO A 4 -2.81 20.05 4.12
CA PRO A 4 -3.39 19.68 2.84
C PRO A 4 -4.92 19.65 2.92
N PRO A 5 -5.64 20.00 1.83
CA PRO A 5 -7.09 19.92 1.81
C PRO A 5 -7.56 18.46 1.96
N PRO A 6 -8.78 18.23 2.45
CA PRO A 6 -9.37 16.89 2.48
C PRO A 6 -9.40 16.26 1.08
N PHE A 7 -9.20 14.95 1.02
CA PHE A 7 -9.26 14.18 -0.22
C PHE A 7 -10.12 12.91 -0.01
N SER A 8 -10.67 12.39 -1.11
CA SER A 8 -11.51 11.19 -1.09
C SER A 8 -10.67 9.92 -1.09
N VAL A 9 -11.12 8.93 -0.32
CA VAL A 9 -10.47 7.62 -0.16
C VAL A 9 -11.57 6.57 0.00
N THR A 10 -11.40 5.43 -0.66
CA THR A 10 -12.21 4.23 -0.44
C THR A 10 -11.53 3.35 0.59
N VAL A 11 -12.27 2.91 1.61
CA VAL A 11 -11.73 2.06 2.68
C VAL A 11 -12.13 0.61 2.45
N HIS A 12 -11.15 -0.28 2.48
CA HIS A 12 -11.29 -1.70 2.21
C HIS A 12 -10.91 -2.51 3.44
N PRO A 13 -11.88 -3.01 4.21
CA PRO A 13 -11.60 -4.04 5.20
C PRO A 13 -11.14 -5.32 4.48
N PHE A 14 -10.04 -5.92 4.96
CA PHE A 14 -9.56 -7.18 4.41
C PHE A 14 -9.02 -8.09 5.52
N THR A 15 -9.04 -9.40 5.25
CA THR A 15 -8.51 -10.39 6.19
C THR A 15 -6.98 -10.38 6.14
N SER A 16 -6.33 -10.11 7.26
CA SER A 16 -4.89 -10.31 7.46
C SER A 16 -4.63 -10.93 8.84
N PRO A 17 -3.40 -11.41 9.12
CA PRO A 17 -3.01 -11.84 10.47
C PRO A 17 -3.23 -10.76 11.54
N THR A 18 -3.23 -9.49 11.11
CA THR A 18 -3.56 -8.34 11.94
C THR A 18 -5.08 -8.13 12.00
N PRO A 19 -5.70 -8.14 13.20
CA PRO A 19 -7.14 -7.93 13.33
C PRO A 19 -7.56 -6.52 12.89
N ASN A 20 -8.75 -6.43 12.27
CA ASN A 20 -9.39 -5.16 11.87
C ASN A 20 -8.53 -4.30 10.92
N THR A 21 -7.77 -4.93 10.03
CA THR A 21 -6.93 -4.23 9.06
C THR A 21 -7.77 -3.67 7.91
N CYS A 22 -7.46 -2.43 7.54
CA CYS A 22 -8.06 -1.74 6.40
C CYS A 22 -6.95 -1.25 5.46
N ALA A 23 -7.23 -1.34 4.17
CA ALA A 23 -6.50 -0.65 3.12
C ALA A 23 -7.29 0.57 2.64
N TYR A 24 -6.57 1.55 2.12
CA TYR A 24 -7.05 2.85 1.71
C TYR A 24 -6.72 3.01 0.23
N GLU A 25 -7.74 2.94 -0.62
CA GLU A 25 -7.61 3.15 -2.05
C GLU A 25 -7.85 4.61 -2.41
N ARG A 26 -6.95 5.16 -3.22
CA ARG A 26 -7.09 6.47 -3.85
C ARG A 26 -7.02 6.35 -5.36
N GLY A 27 -7.89 7.09 -6.03
CA GLY A 27 -8.01 7.10 -7.49
C GLY A 27 -9.25 6.35 -7.96
N ASP A 28 -9.23 5.92 -9.21
CA ASP A 28 -10.36 5.22 -9.82
C ASP A 28 -10.37 3.74 -9.39
N SER A 29 -11.39 3.32 -8.64
CA SER A 29 -11.56 1.94 -8.21
C SER A 29 -11.73 0.95 -9.38
N SER A 30 -12.12 1.42 -10.57
CA SER A 30 -12.18 0.62 -11.79
C SER A 30 -10.80 0.34 -12.42
N SER A 31 -9.74 0.96 -11.90
CA SER A 31 -8.36 0.73 -12.33
C SER A 31 -7.99 -0.75 -12.25
N HIS A 32 -7.47 -1.30 -13.34
CA HIS A 32 -7.02 -2.70 -13.40
C HIS A 32 -5.69 -2.92 -12.67
N ASN A 33 -4.93 -1.86 -12.37
CA ASN A 33 -3.64 -1.96 -11.70
C ASN A 33 -3.67 -1.32 -10.30
N ALA A 34 -2.82 -1.81 -9.42
CA ALA A 34 -2.68 -1.32 -8.05
C ALA A 34 -1.21 -0.98 -7.75
N LEU A 35 -0.98 0.19 -7.16
CA LEU A 35 0.29 0.60 -6.59
C LEU A 35 0.16 0.61 -5.06
N ILE A 36 0.74 -0.38 -4.38
CA ILE A 36 0.82 -0.41 -2.93
C ILE A 36 1.98 0.47 -2.49
N PHE A 37 1.70 1.50 -1.71
CA PHE A 37 2.70 2.35 -1.09
C PHE A 37 2.89 1.97 0.38
N VAL A 38 4.14 1.68 0.75
CA VAL A 38 4.56 1.42 2.12
C VAL A 38 5.51 2.53 2.56
N GLY A 39 5.06 3.33 3.52
CA GLY A 39 5.87 4.39 4.13
C GLY A 39 6.98 3.83 5.04
N GLY A 40 7.91 4.69 5.45
CA GLY A 40 8.97 4.32 6.39
C GLY A 40 8.45 4.03 7.81
N LEU A 41 9.29 3.45 8.66
CA LEU A 41 8.99 3.17 10.08
C LEU A 41 8.44 4.44 10.76
N THR A 42 7.30 4.34 11.47
CA THR A 42 6.48 5.44 12.05
C THR A 42 5.54 6.19 11.09
N SER A 43 5.61 5.93 9.79
CA SER A 43 4.70 6.50 8.80
C SER A 43 3.40 5.69 8.79
N GLY A 44 2.27 6.36 8.98
CA GLY A 44 0.95 5.80 8.73
C GLY A 44 0.47 6.10 7.31
N PRO A 45 -0.72 5.61 6.94
CA PRO A 45 -1.44 6.08 5.75
C PRO A 45 -1.47 7.61 5.73
N HIS A 46 -1.33 8.20 4.54
CA HIS A 46 -1.46 9.64 4.33
C HIS A 46 -0.35 10.48 4.98
N THR A 47 0.79 9.88 5.31
CA THR A 47 1.96 10.61 5.81
C THR A 47 2.83 11.15 4.67
N ALA A 48 2.74 10.55 3.48
CA ALA A 48 3.53 10.91 2.29
C ALA A 48 2.71 11.64 1.21
N LEU A 49 1.68 12.41 1.60
CA LEU A 49 0.69 12.97 0.67
C LEU A 49 1.28 13.75 -0.50
N VAL A 50 2.27 14.61 -0.25
CA VAL A 50 2.90 15.41 -1.32
C VAL A 50 3.61 14.52 -2.36
N LEU A 51 4.29 13.47 -1.91
CA LEU A 51 4.93 12.49 -2.79
C LEU A 51 3.86 11.70 -3.57
N LEU A 52 2.84 11.22 -2.88
CA LEU A 52 1.76 10.45 -3.48
C LEU A 52 0.92 11.28 -4.45
N ASP A 53 0.73 12.57 -4.21
CA ASP A 53 0.08 13.50 -5.14
C ASP A 53 0.88 13.62 -6.44
N THR A 54 2.21 13.72 -6.32
CA THR A 54 3.11 13.80 -7.47
C THR A 54 3.08 12.50 -8.28
N VAL A 55 3.15 11.35 -7.60
CA VAL A 55 3.07 10.02 -8.22
C VAL A 55 1.71 9.81 -8.88
N PHE A 56 0.63 10.17 -8.19
CA PHE A 56 -0.73 10.06 -8.70
C PHE A 56 -0.96 10.92 -9.94
N GLY A 57 -0.45 12.16 -9.95
CA GLY A 57 -0.48 13.04 -11.11
C GLY A 57 0.23 12.41 -12.31
N ALA A 58 1.46 11.92 -12.13
CA ALA A 58 2.22 11.27 -13.19
C ALA A 58 1.53 10.02 -13.75
N ILE A 59 0.95 9.18 -12.88
CA ILE A 59 0.19 7.98 -13.27
C ILE A 59 -1.05 8.34 -14.08
N SER A 60 -1.77 9.38 -13.65
CA SER A 60 -3.00 9.84 -14.28
C SER A 60 -2.72 10.43 -15.66
N ASP A 61 -1.70 11.28 -15.76
CA ASP A 61 -1.28 11.91 -17.02
C ASP A 61 -0.83 10.86 -18.06
N ALA A 62 -0.10 9.84 -17.60
CA ALA A 62 0.32 8.72 -18.44
C ALA A 62 -0.78 7.69 -18.72
N LYS A 63 -1.99 7.86 -18.16
CA LYS A 63 -3.16 6.97 -18.32
C LYS A 63 -2.84 5.50 -18.04
N LEU A 64 -2.04 5.25 -17.00
CA LEU A 64 -1.53 3.90 -16.70
C LEU A 64 -2.56 3.00 -16.00
N GLY A 65 -3.71 3.55 -15.59
CA GLY A 65 -4.80 2.78 -14.98
C GLY A 65 -4.42 2.15 -13.64
N TYR A 66 -3.69 2.89 -12.79
CA TYR A 66 -3.33 2.48 -11.43
C TYR A 66 -4.16 3.25 -10.40
N SER A 67 -4.69 2.52 -9.41
CA SER A 67 -5.10 3.12 -8.14
C SER A 67 -4.00 2.96 -7.09
N ILE A 68 -3.88 3.92 -6.18
CA ILE A 68 -2.88 3.92 -5.11
C ILE A 68 -3.50 3.31 -3.86
N TRP A 69 -2.76 2.43 -3.21
CA TRP A 69 -3.18 1.70 -2.03
C TRP A 69 -2.19 1.95 -0.90
N GLU A 70 -2.71 2.45 0.22
CA GLU A 70 -1.97 2.52 1.47
C GLU A 70 -2.65 1.57 2.47
N PHE A 71 -1.93 1.00 3.41
CA PHE A 71 -2.55 0.25 4.50
C PHE A 71 -1.75 0.42 5.78
N ARG A 72 -2.39 0.15 6.90
CA ARG A 72 -1.79 0.35 8.22
C ARG A 72 -1.05 -0.91 8.65
N MET A 73 0.29 -0.87 8.67
CA MET A 73 1.11 -2.01 9.08
C MET A 73 1.26 -2.10 10.61
N ARG A 74 1.51 -3.30 11.15
CA ARG A 74 1.78 -3.53 12.58
C ARG A 74 2.98 -2.74 13.11
N SER A 75 4.01 -2.57 12.28
CA SER A 75 5.24 -1.83 12.61
C SER A 75 5.03 -0.32 12.73
N SER A 76 3.89 0.22 12.29
CA SER A 76 3.55 1.64 12.48
C SER A 76 3.24 1.99 13.95
N PHE A 77 2.90 1.02 14.82
CA PHE A 77 2.60 1.24 16.25
C PHE A 77 3.64 0.66 17.20
N THR A 78 4.33 -0.40 16.78
CA THR A 78 5.35 -1.06 17.59
C THR A 78 6.71 -0.54 17.13
N GLY A 79 7.21 0.48 17.83
CA GLY A 79 8.56 1.01 17.60
C GLY A 79 9.61 -0.11 17.52
N PHE A 80 10.71 0.19 16.85
CA PHE A 80 11.86 -0.67 16.55
C PHE A 80 11.95 -1.96 17.40
N GLY A 81 11.85 -3.12 16.76
CA GLY A 81 12.22 -4.41 17.36
C GLY A 81 11.09 -5.34 17.84
N TYR A 82 9.81 -5.04 17.57
CA TYR A 82 8.69 -5.92 17.97
C TYR A 82 7.85 -6.51 16.82
N SER A 83 8.00 -5.99 15.60
CA SER A 83 7.48 -6.61 14.37
C SER A 83 8.65 -6.87 13.45
N SER A 84 8.77 -8.12 13.03
CA SER A 84 9.79 -8.55 12.09
C SER A 84 9.38 -8.14 10.68
N LEU A 85 10.35 -7.95 9.79
CA LEU A 85 10.12 -7.81 8.36
C LEU A 85 9.22 -8.94 7.80
N ALA A 86 9.26 -10.13 8.42
CA ALA A 86 8.41 -11.26 8.06
C ALA A 86 6.92 -10.99 8.36
N ASP A 87 6.60 -10.28 9.45
CA ASP A 87 5.22 -9.87 9.74
C ASP A 87 4.69 -8.89 8.70
N ASP A 88 5.53 -7.94 8.24
CA ASP A 88 5.17 -7.00 7.19
C ASP A 88 4.96 -7.73 5.85
N VAL A 89 5.77 -8.76 5.55
CA VAL A 89 5.59 -9.63 4.37
C VAL A 89 4.24 -10.33 4.42
N GLU A 90 3.82 -10.85 5.57
CA GLU A 90 2.53 -11.54 5.71
C GLU A 90 1.33 -10.61 5.49
N ASP A 91 1.37 -9.39 6.05
CA ASP A 91 0.32 -8.39 5.86
C ASP A 91 0.27 -7.89 4.39
N ILE A 92 1.43 -7.66 3.76
CA ILE A 92 1.50 -7.32 2.33
C ILE A 92 0.96 -8.47 1.47
N ALA A 93 1.32 -9.72 1.78
CA ALA A 93 0.82 -10.88 1.06
C ALA A 93 -0.71 -11.02 1.19
N ALA A 94 -1.27 -10.72 2.38
CA ALA A 94 -2.72 -10.67 2.59
C ALA A 94 -3.38 -9.58 1.72
N LEU A 95 -2.80 -8.38 1.65
CA LEU A 95 -3.29 -7.31 0.78
C LEU A 95 -3.20 -7.69 -0.70
N VAL A 96 -2.10 -8.29 -1.15
CA VAL A 96 -1.95 -8.75 -2.54
C VAL A 96 -3.01 -9.80 -2.88
N ARG A 97 -3.31 -10.74 -1.98
CA ARG A 97 -4.40 -11.72 -2.18
C ARG A 97 -5.76 -11.02 -2.29
N TYR A 98 -6.02 -10.04 -1.44
CA TYR A 98 -7.23 -9.22 -1.50
C TYR A 98 -7.37 -8.49 -2.84
N LEU A 99 -6.32 -7.82 -3.31
CA LEU A 99 -6.31 -7.10 -4.58
C LEU A 99 -6.52 -8.02 -5.79
N LYS A 100 -5.93 -9.22 -5.76
CA LYS A 100 -6.20 -10.24 -6.78
C LYS A 100 -7.68 -10.67 -6.77
N GLY A 101 -8.29 -10.81 -5.60
CA GLY A 101 -9.72 -11.08 -5.45
C GLY A 101 -10.62 -9.97 -6.01
N LEU A 102 -10.13 -8.72 -6.01
CA LEU A 102 -10.79 -7.59 -6.67
C LEU A 102 -10.56 -7.52 -8.19
N GLY A 103 -9.78 -8.45 -8.76
CA GLY A 103 -9.48 -8.48 -10.19
C GLY A 103 -8.35 -7.53 -10.63
N LYS A 104 -7.51 -7.05 -9.71
CA LYS A 104 -6.32 -6.26 -10.07
C LYS A 104 -5.31 -7.17 -10.79
N GLU A 105 -4.88 -6.76 -11.99
CA GLU A 105 -3.99 -7.54 -12.86
C GLU A 105 -2.52 -7.34 -12.50
N LYS A 106 -2.12 -6.09 -12.25
CA LYS A 106 -0.75 -5.74 -11.88
C LYS A 106 -0.73 -5.10 -10.50
N VAL A 107 0.13 -5.61 -9.65
CA VAL A 107 0.37 -5.06 -8.31
C VAL A 107 1.83 -4.66 -8.21
N VAL A 108 2.08 -3.37 -8.00
CA VAL A 108 3.43 -2.80 -7.82
C VAL A 108 3.56 -2.38 -6.37
N LEU A 109 4.69 -2.73 -5.75
CA LEU A 109 5.01 -2.34 -4.38
C LEU A 109 6.07 -1.23 -4.41
N MET A 110 5.79 -0.12 -3.73
CA MET A 110 6.69 1.04 -3.62
C MET A 110 6.97 1.31 -2.14
N GLY A 111 8.25 1.20 -1.74
CA GLY A 111 8.71 1.50 -0.38
C GLY A 111 9.54 2.79 -0.33
N SER A 112 9.37 3.61 0.72
CA SER A 112 10.21 4.78 0.97
C SER A 112 11.21 4.50 2.12
N SER A 113 12.50 4.43 1.78
CA SER A 113 13.67 4.25 2.66
C SER A 113 13.60 3.05 3.63
N THR A 114 13.19 3.15 4.91
CA THR A 114 13.18 1.95 5.80
C THR A 114 12.18 0.86 5.41
N GLY A 115 11.26 1.14 4.47
CA GLY A 115 10.43 0.14 3.80
C GLY A 115 11.13 -0.64 2.67
N ALA A 116 12.41 -0.37 2.39
CA ALA A 116 13.20 -1.01 1.33
C ALA A 116 13.93 -2.30 1.78
N VAL A 117 13.63 -2.84 2.97
CA VAL A 117 14.17 -4.13 3.42
C VAL A 117 13.30 -5.32 3.03
N LEU A 118 12.40 -5.21 2.07
CA LEU A 118 11.70 -6.40 1.55
C LEU A 118 12.65 -7.20 0.64
N PRO A 119 12.83 -8.52 0.84
CA PRO A 119 13.65 -9.31 -0.07
C PRO A 119 13.05 -9.26 -1.47
N ASP A 120 13.93 -9.05 -2.44
CA ASP A 120 13.64 -9.12 -3.87
C ASP A 120 12.88 -10.42 -4.18
N VAL A 121 11.71 -10.25 -4.82
CA VAL A 121 10.92 -11.30 -5.48
C VAL A 121 10.21 -12.27 -4.52
N ILE A 122 8.91 -12.02 -4.30
CA ILE A 122 7.98 -13.09 -3.89
C ILE A 122 7.74 -13.96 -5.14
N PRO A 123 8.17 -15.24 -5.16
CA PRO A 123 7.93 -16.10 -6.30
C PRO A 123 6.43 -16.39 -6.40
N ILE A 124 5.86 -16.07 -7.55
CA ILE A 124 4.48 -16.43 -7.88
C ILE A 124 4.54 -17.86 -8.41
N GLU A 125 4.32 -18.84 -7.55
CA GLU A 125 4.13 -20.23 -7.99
C GLU A 125 2.85 -20.28 -8.84
N ARG A 126 2.99 -20.76 -10.08
CA ARG A 126 1.91 -21.03 -11.01
C ARG A 126 1.67 -22.54 -10.97
N ASP A 127 0.51 -22.94 -10.48
CA ASP A 127 -0.09 -24.25 -10.78
C ASP A 127 -0.86 -24.15 -12.12
#